data_AF-A0AAV5AKG4-F1
#
_entry.id   AF-A0AAV5AKG4-F1
#
_cell.length_a   1.000
_cell.length_b   1.000
_cell.length_c   1.000
_cell.angle_alpha   90.00
_cell.angle_beta   90.00
_cell.angle_gamma   90.00
#
_symmetry.space_group_name_H-M   'P 1'
#
loop_
_entity.id
_entity.type
_entity.pdbx_description
1 polymer ?
#
loop_
_entity_poly.entity_id
_entity_poly.type
_entity_poly.pdbx_seq_one_letter_code
_entity_poly.pdbx_strand_id
1 'polypeptide(L)'
;MSTATKEASKDSREQEPTSPLAPLAPFPNIQRSRATEFYGFATLIMTSVLFVLYHVWALTPDHLIEATGMTWYPSREWSLLIPAYTVIIILLTYFTYWGLALSATPSFEELRTLTDSHAYLPRHGKENPYVQQVNPDALPELFDIPIGLVNHVLFDSSDS
;
A
#
# COMPACT_ATOMS: atom_id res chain seq x y z
N MET A 1 31.47 16.95 46.50
CA MET A 1 30.38 15.96 46.37
C MET A 1 29.08 16.58 45.82
N SER A 2 29.17 17.59 44.93
CA SER A 2 28.02 18.34 44.39
C SER A 2 28.07 18.50 42.86
N THR A 3 29.15 18.04 42.24
CA THR A 3 29.37 18.12 40.79
C THR A 3 28.74 16.96 40.03
N ALA A 4 28.68 15.76 40.61
CA ALA A 4 28.13 14.57 39.94
C ALA A 4 26.60 14.63 39.71
N THR A 5 25.85 15.27 40.62
CA THR A 5 24.39 15.40 40.48
C THR A 5 23.98 16.41 39.40
N LYS A 6 24.87 17.33 39.02
CA LYS A 6 24.58 18.36 38.02
C LYS A 6 24.75 17.86 36.59
N GLU A 7 25.67 16.91 36.37
CA GLU A 7 25.87 16.31 35.04
C GLU A 7 24.78 15.29 34.71
N ALA A 8 24.36 14.45 35.66
CA ALA A 8 23.27 13.50 35.47
C ALA A 8 21.91 14.18 35.16
N SER A 9 21.66 15.36 35.73
CA SER A 9 20.45 16.15 35.45
C SER A 9 20.52 16.90 34.11
N LYS A 10 21.70 17.05 33.50
CA LYS A 10 21.86 17.73 32.21
C LYS A 10 21.63 16.75 31.06
N ASP A 11 22.20 15.55 31.17
CA ASP A 11 22.07 14.45 30.20
C ASP A 11 20.59 14.01 30.03
N SER A 12 19.82 14.03 31.11
CA SER A 12 18.40 13.69 31.09
C SER A 12 17.49 14.74 30.43
N ARG A 13 17.89 16.03 30.36
CA ARG A 13 17.12 17.09 29.68
C ARG A 13 17.42 17.21 28.19
N GLU A 14 18.55 16.67 27.76
CA GLU A 14 18.94 16.66 26.34
C GLU A 14 18.28 15.50 25.57
N GLN A 15 17.71 14.51 26.29
CA GLN A 15 17.01 13.36 25.73
C GLN A 15 15.48 13.52 25.61
N GLU A 16 14.91 14.68 25.96
CA GLU A 16 13.51 14.97 25.67
C GLU A 16 13.30 15.22 24.17
N PRO A 17 12.30 14.60 23.52
CA PRO A 17 12.11 14.62 22.07
C PRO A 17 11.80 16.01 21.47
N THR A 18 11.59 17.02 22.32
CA THR A 18 11.26 18.40 21.92
C THR A 18 12.29 19.43 22.39
N SER A 19 13.45 18.99 22.89
CA SER A 19 14.51 19.90 23.32
C SER A 19 15.23 20.54 22.11
N PRO A 20 15.38 21.87 22.04
CA PRO A 20 16.03 22.56 20.93
C PRO A 20 17.56 22.33 20.87
N LEU A 21 18.12 21.66 21.89
CA LEU A 21 19.53 21.26 21.97
C LEU A 21 19.75 19.76 21.71
N ALA A 22 18.68 19.00 21.42
CA ALA A 22 18.81 17.58 21.14
C ALA A 22 19.67 17.37 19.87
N PRO A 23 20.65 16.44 19.88
CA PRO A 23 21.39 16.11 18.68
C PRO A 23 20.41 15.61 17.61
N LEU A 24 20.59 16.07 16.36
CA LEU A 24 19.79 15.62 15.22
C LEU A 24 19.59 14.11 15.27
N ALA A 25 18.35 13.65 15.08
CA ALA A 25 18.03 12.23 15.01
C ALA A 25 19.03 11.52 14.06
N PRO A 26 19.64 10.39 14.48
CA PRO A 26 20.58 9.67 13.64
C PRO A 26 19.91 9.36 12.30
N PHE A 27 20.56 9.75 11.19
CA PHE A 27 20.08 9.38 9.86
C PHE A 27 19.90 7.86 9.80
N PRO A 28 18.80 7.37 9.20
CA PRO A 28 18.61 5.94 9.08
C PRO A 28 19.82 5.34 8.40
N ASN A 29 20.44 4.38 9.08
CA ASN A 29 21.35 3.42 8.48
C ASN A 29 20.57 2.74 7.34
N ILE A 30 20.79 3.18 6.10
CA ILE A 30 20.32 2.48 4.91
C ILE A 30 21.49 1.63 4.40
N GLN A 31 22.03 0.72 5.21
CA GLN A 31 22.82 -0.40 4.68
C GLN A 31 21.85 -1.33 3.95
N ARG A 32 21.49 -0.98 2.72
CA ARG A 32 20.81 -1.93 1.83
C ARG A 32 21.75 -3.11 1.66
N SER A 33 21.35 -4.26 2.18
CA SER A 33 22.08 -5.49 1.96
C SER A 33 22.14 -5.76 0.45
N ARG A 34 23.36 -5.85 -0.10
CA ARG A 34 23.59 -6.20 -1.51
C ARG A 34 23.07 -7.60 -1.86
N ALA A 35 22.72 -8.40 -0.84
CA ALA A 35 22.20 -9.75 -1.00
C ALA A 35 20.97 -9.81 -1.93
N THR A 36 20.03 -8.86 -1.79
CA THR A 36 18.80 -8.83 -2.62
C THR A 36 19.11 -8.70 -4.12
N GLU A 37 20.14 -7.94 -4.48
CA GLU A 37 20.55 -7.75 -5.88
C GLU A 37 21.14 -9.04 -6.48
N PHE A 38 21.93 -9.78 -5.69
CA PHE A 38 22.51 -11.05 -6.13
C PHE A 38 21.46 -12.15 -6.29
N TYR A 39 20.49 -12.25 -5.39
CA TYR A 39 19.41 -13.22 -5.53
C TYR A 39 18.54 -12.90 -6.75
N GLY A 40 18.21 -11.62 -6.98
CA GLY A 40 17.47 -11.21 -8.18
C GLY A 40 18.18 -11.60 -9.47
N PHE A 41 19.50 -11.39 -9.55
CA PHE A 41 20.30 -11.81 -10.70
C PHE A 41 20.33 -13.33 -10.87
N ALA A 42 20.58 -14.08 -9.80
CA ALA A 42 20.62 -15.54 -9.84
C ALA A 42 19.25 -16.13 -10.26
N THR A 43 18.16 -15.60 -9.71
CA THR A 43 16.80 -15.98 -10.09
C THR A 43 16.52 -15.63 -11.55
N LEU A 44 16.92 -14.44 -12.04
CA LEU A 44 16.73 -14.07 -13.45
C LEU A 44 17.43 -15.06 -14.39
N ILE A 45 18.69 -15.41 -14.10
CA ILE A 45 19.44 -16.38 -14.92
C ILE A 45 18.80 -17.77 -14.84
N MET A 46 18.46 -18.24 -13.64
CA MET A 46 17.83 -19.55 -13.42
C MET A 46 16.48 -19.64 -14.14
N THR A 47 15.60 -18.65 -13.97
CA THR A 47 14.30 -18.59 -14.63
C THR A 47 14.47 -18.47 -16.15
N SER A 48 15.44 -17.70 -16.64
CA SER A 48 15.70 -17.57 -18.09
C SER A 48 16.16 -18.90 -18.70
N VAL A 49 17.07 -19.62 -18.04
CA VAL A 49 17.56 -20.93 -18.50
C VAL A 49 16.40 -21.95 -18.50
N LEU A 50 15.61 -22.00 -17.44
CA LEU A 50 14.44 -22.89 -17.37
C LEU A 50 13.40 -22.55 -18.45
N PHE A 51 13.18 -21.25 -18.71
CA PHE A 51 12.24 -20.79 -19.72
C PHE A 51 12.68 -21.19 -21.14
N VAL A 52 13.97 -21.03 -21.47
CA VAL A 52 14.53 -21.48 -22.74
C VAL A 52 14.44 -23.00 -22.86
N LEU A 53 14.81 -23.74 -21.82
CA LEU A 53 14.72 -25.19 -21.80
C LEU A 53 13.28 -25.68 -22.00
N TYR A 54 12.31 -25.02 -21.37
CA TYR A 54 10.89 -25.31 -21.55
C TYR A 54 10.44 -25.12 -23.00
N HIS A 55 10.85 -24.03 -23.66
CA HIS A 55 10.51 -23.78 -25.07
C HIS A 55 11.19 -24.79 -26.00
N VAL A 56 12.46 -25.10 -25.76
CA VAL A 56 13.18 -26.12 -26.52
C VAL A 56 12.47 -27.46 -26.38
N TRP A 57 12.14 -27.89 -25.17
CA TRP A 57 11.39 -29.12 -24.93
C TRP A 57 10.00 -29.11 -25.59
N ALA A 58 9.25 -28.01 -25.47
CA ALA A 58 7.90 -27.89 -26.02
C ALA A 58 7.86 -27.93 -27.56
N LEU A 59 8.85 -27.34 -28.23
CA LEU A 59 8.89 -27.20 -29.69
C LEU A 59 9.67 -28.32 -30.40
N THR A 60 10.59 -28.99 -29.70
CA THR A 60 11.41 -30.06 -30.29
C THR A 60 10.55 -31.28 -30.60
N PRO A 61 10.60 -31.89 -31.79
CA PRO A 61 9.87 -33.11 -32.15
C PRO A 61 10.43 -34.40 -31.51
N ASP A 62 9.59 -35.44 -31.37
CA ASP A 62 9.88 -36.62 -30.53
C ASP A 62 11.13 -37.38 -30.96
N HIS A 63 11.36 -37.49 -32.28
CA HIS A 63 12.51 -38.18 -32.85
C HIS A 63 13.86 -37.59 -32.40
N LEU A 64 13.94 -36.28 -32.18
CA LEU A 64 15.18 -35.65 -31.69
C LEU A 64 15.41 -35.94 -30.21
N ILE A 65 14.34 -36.01 -29.42
CA ILE A 65 14.43 -36.33 -27.98
C ILE A 65 14.85 -37.79 -27.81
N GLU A 66 14.25 -38.70 -28.57
CA GLU A 66 14.64 -40.12 -28.58
C GLU A 66 16.08 -40.33 -29.05
N ALA A 67 16.54 -39.55 -30.04
CA ALA A 67 17.93 -39.60 -30.51
C ALA A 67 18.96 -39.17 -29.45
N THR A 68 18.56 -38.35 -28.46
CA THR A 68 19.42 -38.01 -27.30
C THR A 68 19.51 -39.12 -26.24
N GLY A 69 18.81 -40.24 -26.44
CA GLY A 69 18.80 -41.38 -25.51
C GLY A 69 17.83 -41.21 -24.34
N MET A 70 16.93 -40.21 -24.39
CA MET A 70 15.98 -39.95 -23.31
C MET A 70 14.67 -40.71 -23.55
N THR A 71 14.47 -41.80 -22.81
CA THR A 71 13.31 -42.70 -22.98
C THR A 71 12.02 -42.19 -22.33
N TRP A 72 12.09 -41.19 -21.44
CA TRP A 72 10.92 -40.68 -20.73
C TRP A 72 10.96 -39.15 -20.57
N TYR A 73 9.86 -38.51 -20.96
CA TYR A 73 9.56 -37.09 -20.76
C TYR A 73 8.04 -36.92 -20.54
N PRO A 74 7.59 -35.84 -19.87
CA PRO A 74 6.17 -35.60 -19.64
C PRO A 74 5.40 -35.43 -20.97
N SER A 75 4.08 -35.66 -20.96
CA SER A 75 3.28 -35.53 -22.18
C SER A 75 3.36 -34.11 -22.77
N ARG A 76 3.38 -34.00 -24.10
CA ARG A 76 3.47 -32.71 -24.80
C ARG A 76 2.32 -31.76 -24.49
N GLU A 77 1.16 -32.29 -24.09
CA GLU A 77 -0.02 -31.49 -23.75
C GLU A 77 0.27 -30.47 -22.64
N TRP A 78 1.18 -30.77 -21.72
CA TRP A 78 1.60 -29.83 -20.68
C TRP A 78 2.19 -28.53 -21.23
N SER A 79 2.77 -28.55 -22.44
CA SER A 79 3.24 -27.32 -23.10
C SER A 79 2.11 -26.35 -23.42
N LEU A 80 0.90 -26.84 -23.63
CA LEU A 80 -0.30 -26.03 -23.86
C LEU A 80 -1.06 -25.75 -22.57
N LEU A 81 -1.14 -26.74 -21.67
CA LEU A 81 -1.88 -26.59 -20.42
C LEU A 81 -1.25 -25.51 -19.53
N ILE A 82 0.07 -25.50 -19.35
CA ILE A 82 0.75 -24.51 -18.49
C ILE A 82 0.39 -23.06 -18.87
N PRO A 83 0.56 -22.60 -20.12
CA PRO A 83 0.19 -21.23 -20.49
C PRO A 83 -1.32 -20.99 -20.42
N ALA A 84 -2.15 -21.96 -20.80
CA ALA A 84 -3.61 -21.81 -20.73
C ALA A 84 -4.12 -21.63 -19.29
N TYR A 85 -3.68 -22.49 -18.36
CA TYR A 85 -4.01 -22.35 -16.94
C TYR A 85 -3.43 -21.07 -16.34
N THR A 86 -2.24 -20.64 -16.76
CA THR A 86 -1.65 -19.36 -16.31
C THR A 86 -2.58 -18.19 -16.61
N VAL A 87 -3.13 -18.11 -17.83
CA VAL A 87 -4.10 -17.08 -18.20
C VAL A 87 -5.37 -17.16 -17.35
N ILE A 88 -5.91 -18.36 -17.15
CA ILE A 88 -7.10 -18.57 -16.32
C ILE A 88 -6.87 -18.11 -14.88
N ILE A 89 -5.72 -18.45 -14.28
CA ILE A 89 -5.36 -18.04 -12.91
C ILE A 89 -5.23 -16.52 -12.80
N ILE A 90 -4.62 -15.86 -13.80
CA ILE A 90 -4.51 -14.40 -13.85
C ILE A 90 -5.91 -13.78 -13.88
N LEU A 91 -6.77 -14.22 -14.79
CA LEU A 91 -8.15 -13.73 -14.90
C LEU A 91 -8.93 -13.96 -13.60
N LEU A 92 -8.85 -15.16 -13.03
CA LEU A 92 -9.50 -15.50 -11.77
C LEU A 92 -9.03 -14.57 -10.65
N THR A 93 -7.73 -14.31 -10.56
CA THR A 93 -7.16 -13.40 -9.55
C THR A 93 -7.73 -11.99 -9.70
N TYR A 94 -7.83 -11.46 -10.91
CA TYR A 94 -8.44 -10.15 -11.15
C TYR A 94 -9.92 -10.12 -10.81
N PHE A 95 -10.70 -11.11 -11.22
CA PHE A 95 -12.12 -11.19 -10.87
C PHE A 95 -12.35 -11.30 -9.37
N THR A 96 -11.55 -12.13 -8.68
CA THR A 96 -11.60 -12.24 -7.23
C THR A 96 -11.21 -10.93 -6.56
N TYR A 97 -10.15 -10.26 -7.02
CA TYR A 97 -9.74 -8.96 -6.50
C TYR A 97 -10.84 -7.91 -6.69
N TRP A 98 -11.46 -7.84 -7.87
CA TRP A 98 -12.59 -6.95 -8.14
C TRP A 98 -13.77 -7.26 -7.22
N GLY A 99 -14.15 -8.54 -7.09
CA GLY A 99 -15.21 -8.96 -6.18
C GLY A 99 -14.92 -8.55 -4.73
N LEU A 100 -13.66 -8.70 -4.30
CA LEU A 100 -13.25 -8.32 -2.96
C LEU A 100 -13.26 -6.80 -2.78
N ALA A 101 -12.76 -6.04 -3.75
CA ALA A 101 -12.76 -4.58 -3.74
C ALA A 101 -14.19 -4.02 -3.67
N LEU A 102 -15.11 -4.58 -4.46
CA LEU A 102 -16.53 -4.22 -4.40
C LEU A 102 -17.14 -4.59 -3.04
N SER A 103 -16.84 -5.77 -2.50
CA SER A 103 -17.33 -6.17 -1.17
C SER A 103 -16.77 -5.34 -0.02
N ALA A 104 -15.57 -4.79 -0.19
CA ALA A 104 -14.89 -3.95 0.80
C ALA A 104 -15.28 -2.47 0.70
N THR A 105 -16.05 -2.06 -0.33
CA THR A 105 -16.52 -0.69 -0.46
C THR A 105 -17.73 -0.49 0.46
N PRO A 106 -17.69 0.43 1.45
CA PRO A 106 -18.86 0.79 2.24
C PRO A 106 -19.95 1.41 1.36
N SER A 107 -21.19 1.43 1.84
CA SER A 107 -22.31 2.04 1.10
C SER A 107 -21.96 3.47 0.66
N PHE A 108 -22.35 3.87 -0.56
CA PHE A 108 -22.14 5.23 -1.07
C PHE A 108 -22.75 6.33 -0.19
N GLU A 109 -23.68 5.96 0.69
CA GLU A 109 -24.32 6.88 1.64
C GLU A 109 -23.49 7.09 2.93
N GLU A 110 -22.45 6.29 3.17
CA GLU A 110 -21.63 6.42 4.36
C GLU A 110 -20.50 7.44 4.15
N LEU A 111 -20.51 8.50 4.97
CA LEU A 111 -19.51 9.58 4.96
C LEU A 111 -18.07 9.06 5.16
N ARG A 112 -17.89 7.85 5.68
CA ARG A 112 -16.60 7.14 5.81
C ARG A 112 -15.91 6.87 4.48
N THR A 113 -16.65 6.89 3.36
CA THR A 113 -16.06 6.76 2.02
C THR A 113 -15.23 8.00 1.65
N LEU A 114 -15.55 9.15 2.24
CA LEU A 114 -14.90 10.44 1.96
C LEU A 114 -14.06 10.96 3.14
N THR A 115 -14.22 10.38 4.33
CA THR A 115 -13.62 10.86 5.57
C THR A 115 -12.74 9.77 6.19
N ASP A 116 -11.51 10.12 6.53
CA ASP A 116 -10.58 9.21 7.22
C ASP A 116 -10.68 9.37 8.74
N SER A 117 -9.87 8.63 9.50
CA SER A 117 -9.85 8.72 10.97
C SER A 117 -9.35 10.05 11.51
N HIS A 118 -8.78 10.91 10.66
CA HIS A 118 -8.22 12.20 11.04
C HIS A 118 -9.14 13.38 10.69
N ALA A 119 -10.23 13.14 9.96
CA ALA A 119 -11.22 14.16 9.68
C ALA A 119 -11.84 14.72 10.96
N TYR A 120 -11.76 16.05 11.11
CA TYR A 120 -12.26 16.74 12.29
C TYR A 120 -13.72 17.12 12.06
N LEU A 121 -14.60 16.12 12.20
CA LEU A 121 -16.04 16.30 12.00
C LEU A 121 -16.78 16.48 13.32
N PRO A 122 -17.84 17.30 13.33
CA PRO A 122 -18.65 17.47 14.52
C PRO A 122 -19.43 16.21 14.86
N ARG A 123 -19.48 15.87 16.16
CA ARG A 123 -20.12 14.66 16.66
C ARG A 123 -21.63 14.69 16.38
N HIS A 124 -22.13 13.69 15.65
CA HIS A 124 -23.54 13.53 15.32
C HIS A 124 -24.42 13.58 16.58
N GLY A 125 -25.43 14.46 16.59
CA GLY A 125 -26.40 14.61 17.70
C GLY A 125 -26.21 15.83 18.61
N LYS A 126 -25.15 16.64 18.43
CA LYS A 126 -25.09 18.02 18.96
C LYS A 126 -25.59 19.00 17.89
N GLU A 127 -26.03 20.19 18.31
CA GLU A 127 -26.36 21.30 17.40
C GLU A 127 -25.25 21.49 16.36
N ASN A 128 -25.62 21.79 15.11
CA ASN A 128 -24.66 21.96 14.02
C ASN A 128 -23.67 23.09 14.37
N PRO A 129 -22.38 22.79 14.61
CA PRO A 129 -21.42 23.80 15.08
C PRO A 129 -21.09 24.84 14.01
N TYR A 130 -21.32 24.51 12.73
CA TYR A 130 -21.26 25.47 11.62
C TYR A 130 -22.25 26.64 11.78
N VAL A 131 -23.38 26.41 12.48
CA VAL A 131 -24.37 27.47 12.75
C VAL A 131 -23.93 28.32 13.96
N GLN A 132 -23.25 27.70 14.94
CA GLN A 132 -22.71 28.40 16.09
C GLN A 132 -21.53 29.32 15.71
N GLN A 133 -20.79 29.00 14.65
CA GLN A 133 -19.74 29.87 14.07
C GLN A 133 -20.27 31.18 13.48
N VAL A 134 -21.58 31.31 13.24
CA VAL A 134 -22.19 32.57 12.78
C VAL A 134 -22.29 33.59 13.92
N ASN A 135 -22.19 33.14 15.19
CA ASN A 135 -22.23 34.04 16.34
C ASN A 135 -20.86 34.74 16.52
N PRO A 136 -20.81 36.08 16.47
CA PRO A 136 -19.55 36.84 16.57
C PRO A 136 -18.81 36.69 17.91
N ASP A 137 -19.48 36.25 18.98
CA ASP A 137 -18.89 36.08 20.32
C ASP A 137 -18.46 34.64 20.64
N ALA A 138 -18.67 33.69 19.72
CA ALA A 138 -18.28 32.30 19.93
C ALA A 138 -16.80 32.09 19.58
N LEU A 139 -16.05 31.38 20.43
CA LEU A 139 -14.73 30.86 20.09
C LEU A 139 -14.92 29.69 19.10
N PRO A 140 -14.53 29.82 17.82
CA PRO A 140 -14.82 28.79 16.84
C PRO A 140 -13.88 27.61 17.03
N GLU A 141 -14.43 26.44 17.32
CA GLU A 141 -13.72 25.18 17.16
C GLU A 141 -13.49 24.92 15.66
N LEU A 142 -12.29 24.46 15.30
CA LEU A 142 -11.90 24.21 13.92
C LEU A 142 -12.43 22.85 13.48
N PHE A 143 -13.39 22.82 12.55
CA PHE A 143 -13.96 21.62 11.97
C PHE A 143 -13.82 21.63 10.45
N ASP A 144 -13.67 20.44 9.86
CA ASP A 144 -13.62 20.27 8.40
C ASP A 144 -15.02 20.34 7.80
N ILE A 145 -15.24 21.28 6.89
CA ILE A 145 -16.55 21.49 6.26
C ILE A 145 -16.82 20.34 5.28
N PRO A 146 -17.93 19.59 5.43
CA PRO A 146 -18.26 18.51 4.52
C PRO A 146 -18.55 19.04 3.11
N ILE A 147 -18.01 18.38 2.10
CA ILE A 147 -18.13 18.80 0.69
C ILE A 147 -19.59 18.93 0.23
N GLY A 148 -20.52 18.14 0.78
CA GLY A 148 -21.95 18.26 0.50
C GLY A 148 -22.54 19.61 0.91
N LEU A 149 -22.09 20.17 2.04
CA LEU A 149 -22.52 21.50 2.50
C LEU A 149 -21.93 22.59 1.59
N VAL A 150 -20.65 22.46 1.21
CA VAL A 150 -20.01 23.38 0.27
C VAL A 150 -20.75 23.37 -1.06
N ASN A 151 -21.02 22.19 -1.62
CA ASN A 151 -21.72 22.03 -2.89
C ASN A 151 -23.14 22.63 -2.82
N HIS A 152 -23.87 22.40 -1.74
CA HIS A 152 -25.17 23.03 -1.53
C HIS A 152 -25.05 24.55 -1.51
N VAL A 153 -24.17 25.14 -0.70
CA VAL A 153 -24.03 26.61 -0.63
C VAL A 153 -23.61 27.21 -1.97
N LEU A 154 -22.66 26.58 -2.68
CA LEU A 154 -22.12 27.10 -3.93
C LEU A 154 -23.09 26.99 -5.11
N PHE A 155 -23.88 25.92 -5.19
CA PHE A 155 -24.69 25.62 -6.37
C PHE A 155 -26.21 25.78 -6.14
N ASP A 156 -26.72 25.59 -4.92
CA ASP A 156 -28.15 25.81 -4.61
C ASP A 156 -28.52 27.31 -4.72
N SER A 157 -27.55 28.20 -4.50
CA SER A 157 -27.71 29.66 -4.66
C SER A 157 -27.67 30.14 -6.11
N SER A 158 -27.40 29.25 -7.08
CA SER A 158 -27.26 29.59 -8.50
C SER A 158 -28.49 29.25 -9.36
N ASP A 159 -29.46 28.52 -8.80
CA ASP A 159 -30.69 28.08 -9.49
C ASP A 159 -31.96 28.88 -9.06
N SER A 160 -31.80 30.00 -8.35
CA SER A 160 -32.90 30.92 -7.95
C SER A 160 -32.98 32.19 -8.77
#